data_AF-A0A2J6SVL2-F1
#
_entry.id   AF-A0A2J6SVL2-F1
#
_cell.length_a   1.000
_cell.length_b   1.000
_cell.length_c   1.000
_cell.angle_alpha   90.00
_cell.angle_beta   90.00
_cell.angle_gamma   90.00
#
_symmetry.space_group_name_H-M   'P 1'
#
loop_
_entity.id
_entity.type
_entity.pdbx_description
1 polymer ?
#
loop_
_entity_poly.entity_id
_entity_poly.type
_entity_poly.pdbx_seq_one_letter_code
_entity_poly.pdbx_strand_id
1 'polypeptide(L)'
;MDFDTSQSDTESTWMSDCSERTPALEIDHPFMLVKPIVVREGLLAFSASQQQQRPQGGAASSVGTGSTSTTASRDSGQKASKKRIRKKRAASEGSKESGDDDGAPEKRRRASKRTTGNQLSFACPFAKKDPLKYRGCYSYTLSRVRDVKQHLSRYHQLPIYCPRCMDIFETEDERDEHNKTIPCLAQNFRHEGVTRAQKAQLSERVSSTMTVEDQWFTIFDILFPG
;
A
#
# COMPACT_ATOMS: atom_id res chain seq x y z
N MET A 1 -61.33 -11.93 16.76
CA MET A 1 -60.77 -10.97 15.79
C MET A 1 -59.38 -11.45 15.48
N ASP A 2 -59.34 -12.30 14.46
CA ASP A 2 -58.17 -12.80 13.77
C ASP A 2 -57.43 -11.63 13.12
N PHE A 3 -56.12 -11.59 13.27
CA PHE A 3 -55.26 -10.87 12.34
C PHE A 3 -54.09 -11.77 11.98
N ASP A 4 -54.31 -12.52 10.90
CA ASP A 4 -53.25 -13.07 10.06
C ASP A 4 -52.44 -11.90 9.51
N THR A 5 -51.12 -11.93 9.67
CA THR A 5 -50.24 -11.19 8.77
C THR A 5 -49.06 -12.07 8.44
N SER A 6 -49.29 -12.79 7.34
CA SER A 6 -48.32 -13.36 6.43
C SER A 6 -47.02 -12.55 6.26
N GLN A 7 -45.91 -13.26 6.48
CA GLN A 7 -44.60 -13.24 5.77
C GLN A 7 -44.14 -12.00 5.00
N SER A 8 -42.91 -11.57 5.29
CA SER A 8 -41.87 -11.46 4.25
C SER A 8 -40.48 -11.33 4.89
N ASP A 9 -39.74 -12.44 4.90
CA ASP A 9 -38.28 -12.43 4.95
C ASP A 9 -37.79 -11.78 3.65
N THR A 10 -37.48 -10.49 3.69
CA THR A 10 -36.68 -9.85 2.64
C THR A 10 -35.21 -10.14 2.91
N GLU A 11 -34.82 -11.34 2.49
CA GLU A 11 -33.45 -11.75 2.24
C GLU A 11 -32.72 -10.61 1.51
N SER A 12 -31.83 -9.92 2.24
CA SER A 12 -31.05 -8.84 1.68
C SER A 12 -30.00 -9.43 0.74
N THR A 13 -30.38 -9.55 -0.52
CA THR A 13 -29.52 -9.92 -1.64
C THR A 13 -28.54 -8.78 -1.92
N TRP A 14 -27.50 -8.69 -1.09
CA TRP A 14 -26.29 -7.91 -1.39
C TRP A 14 -25.49 -8.60 -2.49
N MET A 15 -26.07 -8.71 -3.69
CA MET A 15 -25.32 -9.11 -4.87
C MET A 15 -24.73 -7.87 -5.51
N SER A 16 -23.41 -7.75 -5.35
CA SER A 16 -22.55 -6.84 -6.08
C SER A 16 -22.65 -7.15 -7.58
N ASP A 17 -23.58 -6.50 -8.28
CA ASP A 17 -23.83 -6.65 -9.72
C ASP A 17 -22.79 -5.90 -10.58
N CYS A 18 -21.51 -6.05 -10.23
CA CYS A 18 -20.36 -5.50 -10.95
C CYS A 18 -19.29 -6.58 -11.18
N SER A 19 -19.75 -7.76 -11.56
CA SER A 19 -19.01 -8.58 -12.52
C SER A 19 -20.00 -8.92 -13.60
N GLU A 20 -20.18 -7.99 -14.55
CA GLU A 20 -20.73 -8.36 -15.84
C GLU A 20 -19.98 -9.62 -16.27
N ARG A 21 -20.74 -10.70 -16.44
CA ARG A 21 -20.24 -11.99 -16.85
C ARG A 21 -19.47 -11.75 -18.14
N THR A 22 -18.13 -11.79 -18.09
CA THR A 22 -17.32 -11.54 -19.27
C THR A 22 -17.83 -12.50 -20.34
N PRO A 23 -18.37 -12.00 -21.47
CA PRO A 23 -19.02 -12.85 -22.44
C PRO A 23 -18.00 -13.91 -22.86
N ALA A 24 -18.42 -15.18 -22.81
CA ALA A 24 -17.55 -16.27 -23.22
C ALA A 24 -17.21 -16.03 -24.69
N LEU A 25 -15.92 -15.80 -24.98
CA LEU A 25 -15.47 -15.68 -26.35
C LEU A 25 -15.83 -16.98 -27.08
N GLU A 26 -16.47 -16.84 -28.23
CA GLU A 26 -16.76 -17.99 -29.10
C GLU A 26 -15.46 -18.74 -29.43
N ILE A 27 -15.56 -20.06 -29.61
CA ILE A 27 -14.40 -20.95 -29.79
C ILE A 27 -13.56 -20.53 -31.01
N ASP A 28 -14.20 -19.93 -32.01
CA ASP A 28 -13.58 -19.47 -33.26
C ASP A 28 -13.04 -18.03 -33.19
N HIS A 29 -13.11 -17.38 -32.02
CA HIS A 29 -12.62 -16.02 -31.86
C HIS A 29 -11.09 -15.99 -32.14
N PRO A 30 -10.55 -15.05 -32.94
CA PRO A 30 -9.12 -14.98 -33.29
C PRO A 30 -8.18 -14.97 -32.07
N PHE A 31 -8.66 -14.45 -30.94
CA PHE A 31 -7.97 -14.52 -29.65
C PHE A 31 -7.63 -15.95 -29.22
N MET A 32 -8.46 -16.94 -29.52
CA MET A 32 -8.22 -18.36 -29.17
C MET A 32 -7.01 -18.93 -29.90
N LEU A 33 -6.66 -18.43 -31.09
CA LEU A 33 -5.44 -18.79 -31.81
C LEU A 33 -4.19 -18.23 -31.13
N VAL A 34 -4.30 -17.04 -30.53
CA VAL A 34 -3.17 -16.33 -29.91
C VAL A 34 -3.02 -16.66 -28.42
N LYS A 35 -4.11 -17.05 -27.76
CA LYS A 35 -4.18 -17.44 -26.34
C LYS A 35 -3.10 -18.45 -25.93
N PRO A 36 -2.91 -19.60 -26.62
CA PRO A 36 -1.89 -20.57 -26.22
C PRO A 36 -0.46 -20.03 -26.37
N ILE A 37 -0.23 -19.13 -27.34
CA ILE A 37 1.08 -18.50 -27.57
C ILE A 37 1.39 -17.55 -26.42
N VAL A 38 0.48 -16.64 -26.10
CA VAL A 38 0.64 -15.66 -25.01
C VAL A 38 0.83 -16.35 -23.65
N VAL A 39 0.04 -17.40 -23.39
CA VAL A 39 0.17 -18.17 -22.14
C VAL A 39 1.52 -18.89 -22.07
N ARG A 40 1.96 -19.53 -23.16
CA ARG A 40 3.26 -20.21 -23.22
C ARG A 40 4.41 -19.22 -22.98
N GLU A 41 4.44 -18.12 -23.70
CA GLU A 41 5.50 -17.11 -23.57
C GLU A 41 5.51 -16.48 -22.17
N GLY A 42 4.32 -16.21 -21.61
CA GLY A 42 4.19 -15.74 -20.23
C GLY A 42 4.75 -16.73 -19.20
N LEU A 43 4.47 -18.03 -19.36
CA LEU A 43 5.01 -19.08 -18.48
C LEU A 43 6.52 -19.24 -18.62
N LEU A 44 7.06 -19.18 -19.85
CA LEU A 44 8.49 -19.23 -20.10
C LEU A 44 9.21 -18.04 -19.44
N ALA A 45 8.71 -16.81 -19.66
CA ALA A 45 9.25 -15.60 -19.04
C ALA A 45 9.18 -15.65 -17.50
N PHE A 46 8.09 -16.16 -16.95
CA PHE A 46 7.93 -16.35 -15.50
C PHE A 46 8.93 -17.37 -14.94
N SER A 47 9.14 -18.48 -15.63
CA SER A 47 10.11 -19.52 -15.21
C SER A 47 11.55 -19.01 -15.23
N ALA A 48 11.93 -18.24 -16.26
CA ALA A 48 13.24 -17.59 -16.36
C ALA A 48 13.45 -16.57 -15.22
N SER A 49 12.41 -15.78 -14.92
CA SER A 49 12.44 -14.81 -13.82
C SER A 49 12.61 -15.48 -12.44
N GLN A 50 12.00 -16.65 -12.24
CA GLN A 50 12.18 -17.41 -10.99
C GLN A 50 13.58 -18.00 -10.84
N GLN A 51 14.23 -18.44 -11.93
CA GLN A 51 15.61 -18.92 -11.88
C GLN A 51 16.60 -17.83 -11.48
N GLN A 52 16.39 -16.59 -11.91
CA GLN A 52 17.22 -15.45 -11.50
C GLN A 52 17.03 -15.05 -10.03
N GLN A 53 15.89 -15.38 -9.42
CA GLN A 53 15.62 -15.09 -8.02
C GLN A 53 16.07 -16.19 -7.05
N ARG A 54 16.64 -17.31 -7.54
CA ARG A 54 17.20 -18.34 -6.68
C ARG A 54 18.52 -17.83 -6.06
N PRO A 55 18.62 -17.66 -4.73
CA PRO A 55 19.89 -17.31 -4.11
C PRO A 55 20.91 -18.42 -4.36
N GLN A 56 22.07 -18.07 -4.89
CA GLN A 56 23.21 -18.97 -5.09
C GLN A 56 23.69 -19.51 -3.73
N GLY A 57 23.17 -20.67 -3.34
CA GLY A 57 23.80 -21.52 -2.33
C GLY A 57 24.98 -22.23 -2.99
N GLY A 58 26.18 -21.72 -2.75
CA GLY A 58 27.42 -22.24 -3.33
C GLY A 58 27.70 -23.68 -2.91
N ALA A 59 27.86 -24.56 -3.90
CA ALA A 59 28.57 -25.82 -3.75
C ALA A 59 29.99 -25.62 -4.29
N ALA A 60 30.96 -25.54 -3.38
CA ALA A 60 32.36 -25.65 -3.71
C ALA A 60 32.72 -27.12 -3.95
N SER A 61 33.38 -27.42 -5.07
CA SER A 61 34.39 -28.48 -5.13
C SER A 61 35.36 -28.20 -6.28
N SER A 62 36.62 -28.29 -5.89
CA SER A 62 37.87 -27.90 -6.52
C SER A 62 38.31 -28.84 -7.65
N VAL A 63 38.90 -28.28 -8.72
CA VAL A 63 40.13 -28.79 -9.35
C VAL A 63 40.89 -27.59 -9.92
N GLY A 64 42.20 -27.51 -9.62
CA GLY A 64 43.07 -26.36 -9.94
C GLY A 64 43.87 -26.50 -11.23
N THR A 65 44.96 -25.71 -11.27
CA THR A 65 46.00 -25.52 -12.32
C THR A 65 45.71 -24.32 -13.23
N GLY A 66 46.56 -23.31 -13.43
CA GLY A 66 47.87 -22.92 -12.90
C GLY A 66 48.42 -21.76 -13.75
N SER A 67 49.14 -20.81 -13.12
CA SER A 67 50.10 -19.83 -13.71
C SER A 67 49.53 -18.76 -14.68
N THR A 68 49.94 -17.48 -14.78
CA THR A 68 51.12 -16.72 -14.32
C THR A 68 50.84 -15.21 -14.57
N SER A 69 51.32 -14.32 -13.68
CA SER A 69 51.77 -12.93 -13.95
C SER A 69 50.71 -11.89 -14.41
N THR A 70 50.69 -10.59 -14.10
CA THR A 70 51.68 -9.59 -13.68
C THR A 70 50.96 -8.34 -13.09
N THR A 71 51.68 -7.60 -12.24
CA THR A 71 51.65 -6.14 -11.98
C THR A 71 50.43 -5.43 -11.36
N ALA A 72 50.65 -4.95 -10.12
CA ALA A 72 50.56 -3.54 -9.65
C ALA A 72 49.17 -2.84 -9.74
N SER A 73 48.66 -2.05 -8.79
CA SER A 73 49.22 -1.33 -7.64
C SER A 73 48.06 -0.52 -7.01
N ARG A 74 48.12 -0.27 -5.68
CA ARG A 74 47.55 0.88 -4.87
C ARG A 74 46.02 1.02 -4.80
N ASP A 75 45.36 0.75 -3.67
CA ASP A 75 45.38 1.39 -2.33
C ASP A 75 44.44 2.60 -2.20
N SER A 76 43.90 2.76 -0.99
CA SER A 76 42.93 3.74 -0.46
C SER A 76 41.49 3.21 -0.46
N GLY A 77 40.80 3.06 0.66
CA GLY A 77 41.02 3.64 1.97
C GLY A 77 39.66 3.75 2.64
N GLN A 78 39.48 2.93 3.66
CA GLN A 78 38.39 2.83 4.64
C GLN A 78 37.71 4.16 5.01
N LYS A 79 36.41 4.10 5.38
CA LYS A 79 36.00 4.39 6.77
C LYS A 79 34.55 4.01 7.08
N ALA A 80 34.42 3.24 8.15
CA ALA A 80 33.20 2.90 8.87
C ALA A 80 32.87 3.97 9.93
N SER A 81 31.60 4.11 10.31
CA SER A 81 31.15 4.73 11.59
C SER A 81 29.71 4.30 11.90
N LYS A 82 29.53 3.26 12.74
CA LYS A 82 29.25 3.28 14.20
C LYS A 82 27.83 3.69 14.60
N LYS A 83 27.01 2.66 14.90
CA LYS A 83 25.76 2.68 15.68
C LYS A 83 26.01 3.20 17.11
N ARG A 84 25.12 4.07 17.61
CA ARG A 84 25.07 4.50 19.02
C ARG A 84 24.15 3.58 19.84
N ILE A 85 24.72 2.97 20.87
CA ILE A 85 24.05 2.29 22.00
C ILE A 85 23.77 3.33 23.09
N ARG A 86 22.58 3.32 23.70
CA ARG A 86 22.31 3.95 24.99
C ARG A 86 21.74 2.91 25.96
N LYS A 87 22.37 2.80 27.14
CA LYS A 87 22.05 1.95 28.30
C LYS A 87 21.75 2.86 29.50
N LYS A 88 21.14 2.29 30.56
CA LYS A 88 21.00 2.70 32.00
C LYS A 88 19.64 3.34 32.36
N ARG A 89 18.90 3.05 33.47
CA ARG A 89 19.01 2.34 34.79
C ARG A 89 17.56 1.97 35.23
N ALA A 90 17.17 0.85 35.87
CA ALA A 90 17.45 0.22 37.18
C ALA A 90 16.71 0.81 38.42
N ALA A 91 15.82 0.01 39.05
CA ALA A 91 15.49 -0.01 40.49
C ALA A 91 14.73 -1.32 40.89
N SER A 92 15.16 -1.96 42.00
CA SER A 92 14.73 -3.23 42.64
C SER A 92 13.46 -3.08 43.50
N GLU A 93 12.72 -4.09 43.99
CA GLU A 93 13.01 -5.30 44.82
C GLU A 93 11.87 -6.35 44.63
N GLY A 94 11.88 -7.65 44.94
CA GLY A 94 12.80 -8.61 45.57
C GLY A 94 11.99 -9.89 45.92
N SER A 95 12.54 -11.09 45.70
CA SER A 95 12.43 -12.34 46.52
C SER A 95 12.67 -13.61 45.67
N LYS A 96 13.21 -14.64 46.33
CA LYS A 96 14.02 -15.77 45.84
C LYS A 96 13.17 -17.02 45.51
N GLU A 97 13.61 -17.85 44.56
CA GLU A 97 13.99 -19.27 44.78
C GLU A 97 14.51 -19.98 43.51
N SER A 98 15.17 -21.11 43.75
CA SER A 98 16.19 -21.82 42.97
C SER A 98 15.69 -22.65 41.78
N GLY A 99 16.53 -22.82 40.76
CA GLY A 99 16.34 -23.78 39.67
C GLY A 99 17.42 -23.64 38.60
N ASP A 100 18.41 -24.54 38.65
CA ASP A 100 19.49 -24.74 37.68
C ASP A 100 18.91 -25.39 36.41
N ASP A 101 19.02 -24.77 35.24
CA ASP A 101 18.81 -25.44 33.94
C ASP A 101 19.51 -24.67 32.79
N ASP A 102 20.38 -25.40 32.11
CA ASP A 102 21.18 -25.00 30.95
C ASP A 102 20.33 -24.58 29.74
N GLY A 103 20.60 -23.39 29.18
CA GLY A 103 19.96 -23.02 27.91
C GLY A 103 20.27 -21.61 27.42
N ALA A 104 21.29 -21.49 26.57
CA ALA A 104 21.58 -20.26 25.83
C ALA A 104 20.33 -19.78 25.04
N PRO A 105 19.98 -18.48 25.04
CA PRO A 105 18.77 -18.01 24.37
C PRO A 105 19.01 -17.96 22.87
N GLU A 106 18.61 -19.02 22.20
CA GLU A 106 18.54 -19.11 20.76
C GLU A 106 17.60 -18.01 20.26
N LYS A 107 18.17 -17.09 19.46
CA LYS A 107 17.45 -15.98 18.85
C LYS A 107 16.30 -16.56 18.05
N ARG A 108 15.09 -16.57 18.63
CA ARG A 108 13.82 -16.81 17.94
C ARG A 108 13.73 -15.74 16.84
N ARG A 109 14.28 -16.07 15.67
CA ARG A 109 13.89 -15.45 14.41
C ARG A 109 12.37 -15.61 14.39
N ARG A 110 11.65 -14.51 14.59
CA ARG A 110 10.23 -14.46 14.30
C ARG A 110 10.13 -14.81 12.82
N ALA A 111 9.93 -16.08 12.53
CA ALA A 111 9.43 -16.53 11.25
C ALA A 111 8.12 -15.76 11.12
N SER A 112 8.15 -14.70 10.31
CA SER A 112 6.95 -14.03 9.86
C SER A 112 6.16 -15.13 9.19
N LYS A 113 5.20 -15.71 9.91
CA LYS A 113 4.21 -16.63 9.38
C LYS A 113 3.58 -15.84 8.26
N ARG A 114 3.99 -16.11 7.01
CA ARG A 114 3.32 -15.59 5.83
C ARG A 114 1.96 -16.26 5.89
N THR A 115 1.01 -15.61 6.54
CA THR A 115 -0.39 -15.97 6.47
C THR A 115 -0.77 -15.75 5.03
N THR A 116 -0.68 -16.80 4.23
CA THR A 116 -1.24 -16.94 2.89
C THR A 116 -2.75 -17.09 3.02
N GLY A 117 -3.39 -16.10 3.63
CA GLY A 117 -4.79 -15.80 3.44
C GLY A 117 -4.81 -14.40 2.89
N ASN A 118 -5.52 -14.16 1.79
CA ASN A 118 -5.82 -12.81 1.32
C ASN A 118 -6.45 -12.06 2.49
N GLN A 119 -5.64 -11.30 3.23
CA GLN A 119 -6.14 -10.42 4.26
C GLN A 119 -6.96 -9.38 3.53
N LEU A 120 -8.24 -9.26 3.87
CA LEU A 120 -9.11 -8.25 3.31
C LEU A 120 -8.45 -6.88 3.54
N SER A 121 -8.23 -6.16 2.45
CA SER A 121 -7.65 -4.81 2.47
C SER A 121 -8.66 -3.82 1.95
N PHE A 122 -8.65 -2.62 2.52
CA PHE A 122 -9.43 -1.50 2.01
C PHE A 122 -8.92 -1.06 0.64
N ALA A 123 -9.85 -0.61 -0.19
CA ALA A 123 -9.51 0.07 -1.43
C ALA A 123 -9.15 1.53 -1.16
N CYS A 124 -8.32 2.12 -2.03
CA CYS A 124 -8.21 3.57 -2.11
C CYS A 124 -9.53 4.16 -2.65
N PRO A 125 -10.15 5.15 -1.98
CA PRO A 125 -11.38 5.78 -2.44
C PRO A 125 -11.31 6.35 -3.86
N PHE A 126 -10.19 7.00 -4.22
CA PHE A 126 -9.98 7.54 -5.57
C PHE A 126 -9.91 6.43 -6.64
N ALA A 127 -9.20 5.33 -6.36
CA ALA A 127 -9.16 4.19 -7.28
C ALA A 127 -10.46 3.39 -7.31
N LYS A 128 -11.28 3.46 -6.26
CA LYS A 128 -12.64 2.91 -6.30
C LYS A 128 -13.54 3.76 -7.21
N LYS A 129 -13.42 5.08 -7.19
CA LYS A 129 -14.22 6.02 -7.98
C LYS A 129 -13.79 6.09 -9.44
N ASP A 130 -12.50 6.14 -9.71
CA ASP A 130 -11.91 6.11 -11.05
C ASP A 130 -10.73 5.13 -11.09
N PRO A 131 -11.00 3.86 -11.43
CA PRO A 131 -9.98 2.83 -11.55
C PRO A 131 -8.89 3.13 -12.58
N LEU A 132 -9.22 3.86 -13.66
CA LEU A 132 -8.31 4.09 -14.78
C LEU A 132 -7.29 5.18 -14.44
N LYS A 133 -7.76 6.27 -13.82
CA LYS A 133 -6.91 7.39 -13.42
C LYS A 133 -5.97 7.02 -12.27
N TYR A 134 -6.44 6.20 -11.32
CA TYR A 134 -5.70 5.93 -10.08
C TYR A 134 -5.18 4.49 -9.97
N ARG A 135 -4.85 3.84 -11.09
CA ARG A 135 -4.30 2.46 -11.12
C ARG A 135 -3.11 2.25 -10.20
N GLY A 136 -2.26 3.27 -10.02
CA GLY A 136 -1.11 3.20 -9.11
C GLY A 136 -1.48 2.92 -7.65
N CYS A 137 -2.71 3.24 -7.23
CA CYS A 137 -3.17 3.02 -5.86
C CYS A 137 -3.38 1.54 -5.52
N TYR A 138 -3.59 0.66 -6.50
CA TYR A 138 -3.74 -0.79 -6.26
C TYR A 138 -2.47 -1.46 -5.77
N SER A 139 -1.31 -0.83 -5.97
CA SER A 139 -0.03 -1.34 -5.44
C SER A 139 0.09 -1.22 -3.92
N TYR A 140 -0.78 -0.45 -3.26
CA TYR A 140 -0.76 -0.23 -1.82
C TYR A 140 -1.71 -1.19 -1.10
N THR A 141 -1.19 -1.89 -0.10
CA THR A 141 -2.01 -2.72 0.80
C THR A 141 -2.50 -1.87 1.98
N LEU A 142 -3.78 -1.52 1.98
CA LEU A 142 -4.40 -0.71 3.03
C LEU A 142 -5.15 -1.62 4.00
N SER A 143 -4.46 -2.20 4.98
CA SER A 143 -5.07 -3.18 5.90
C SER A 143 -5.98 -2.55 6.96
N ARG A 144 -5.83 -1.25 7.25
CA ARG A 144 -6.60 -0.54 8.28
C ARG A 144 -7.04 0.82 7.76
N VAL A 145 -8.12 1.36 8.33
CA VAL A 145 -8.63 2.72 8.06
C VAL A 145 -7.55 3.80 8.19
N ARG A 146 -6.66 3.67 9.19
CA ARG A 146 -5.51 4.57 9.35
C ARG A 146 -4.52 4.54 8.18
N ASP A 147 -4.38 3.38 7.53
CA ASP A 147 -3.49 3.22 6.38
C ASP A 147 -4.11 3.90 5.15
N VAL A 148 -5.44 3.84 5.01
CA VAL A 148 -6.20 4.60 4.00
C VAL A 148 -6.00 6.11 4.18
N LYS A 149 -6.22 6.64 5.40
CA LYS A 149 -6.02 8.07 5.71
C LYS A 149 -4.59 8.53 5.40
N GLN A 150 -3.59 7.71 5.73
CA GLN A 150 -2.19 8.00 5.41
C GLN A 150 -1.93 8.01 3.91
N HIS A 151 -2.45 7.03 3.17
CA HIS A 151 -2.32 6.97 1.71
C HIS A 151 -2.93 8.21 1.06
N LEU A 152 -4.14 8.58 1.44
CA LEU A 152 -4.83 9.79 0.98
C LEU A 152 -3.99 11.05 1.22
N SER A 153 -3.43 11.20 2.42
CA SER A 153 -2.60 12.37 2.75
C SER A 153 -1.30 12.44 1.95
N ARG A 154 -0.75 11.32 1.46
CA ARG A 154 0.55 11.31 0.76
C ARG A 154 0.42 11.43 -0.75
N TYR A 155 -0.62 10.82 -1.31
CA TYR A 155 -0.73 10.65 -2.76
C TYR A 155 -1.87 11.43 -3.38
N HIS A 156 -2.84 11.86 -2.59
CA HIS A 156 -4.04 12.55 -3.09
C HIS A 156 -4.19 13.95 -2.51
N GLN A 157 -3.30 14.41 -1.63
CA GLN A 157 -3.40 15.75 -1.07
C GLN A 157 -3.17 16.81 -2.17
N LEU A 158 -4.12 17.74 -2.29
CA LEU A 158 -3.95 18.87 -3.18
C LEU A 158 -2.86 19.83 -2.68
N PRO A 159 -2.07 20.42 -3.59
CA PRO A 159 -1.13 21.46 -3.23
C PRO A 159 -1.88 22.71 -2.78
N ILE A 160 -1.15 23.74 -2.34
CA ILE A 160 -1.76 25.05 -2.08
C ILE A 160 -2.00 25.70 -3.44
N TYR A 161 -3.24 26.08 -3.75
CA TYR A 161 -3.56 26.64 -5.07
C TYR A 161 -4.51 27.85 -4.97
N CYS A 162 -4.50 28.69 -6.00
CA CYS A 162 -5.48 29.76 -6.16
C CYS A 162 -6.80 29.21 -6.72
N PRO A 163 -7.97 29.45 -6.09
CA PRO A 163 -9.25 28.94 -6.58
C PRO A 163 -9.75 29.63 -7.87
N ARG A 164 -9.08 30.68 -8.35
CA ARG A 164 -9.40 31.37 -9.60
C ARG A 164 -8.55 30.86 -10.76
N CYS A 165 -7.23 31.05 -10.70
CA CYS A 165 -6.33 30.70 -11.79
C CYS A 165 -5.74 29.30 -11.69
N MET A 166 -5.94 28.59 -10.58
CA MET A 166 -5.43 27.24 -10.31
C MET A 166 -3.90 27.13 -10.21
N ASP A 167 -3.19 28.26 -10.16
CA ASP A 167 -1.75 28.30 -9.88
C ASP A 167 -1.43 27.68 -8.52
N ILE A 168 -0.29 27.00 -8.45
CA ILE A 168 0.19 26.27 -7.28
C ILE A 168 1.25 27.11 -6.56
N PHE A 169 1.21 27.11 -5.23
CA PHE A 169 2.07 27.86 -4.34
C PHE A 169 2.72 26.93 -3.31
N GLU A 170 3.87 27.35 -2.76
CA GLU A 170 4.54 26.59 -1.71
C GLU A 170 3.96 26.92 -0.33
N THR A 171 3.53 28.16 -0.14
CA THR A 171 2.99 28.67 1.13
C THR A 171 1.61 29.29 0.99
N GLU A 172 0.87 29.34 2.10
CA GLU A 172 -0.45 29.98 2.14
C GLU A 172 -0.34 31.50 2.00
N ASP A 173 0.74 32.08 2.52
CA ASP A 173 1.01 33.52 2.44
C ASP A 173 1.22 33.98 0.99
N GLU A 174 1.97 33.23 0.18
CA GLU A 174 2.17 33.52 -1.25
C GLU A 174 0.85 33.49 -2.04
N ARG A 175 0.02 32.47 -1.80
CA ARG A 175 -1.31 32.37 -2.41
C ARG A 175 -2.19 33.55 -1.99
N ASP A 176 -2.13 33.95 -0.73
CA ASP A 176 -2.96 35.02 -0.19
C ASP A 176 -2.49 36.39 -0.68
N GLU A 177 -1.20 36.58 -0.86
CA GLU A 177 -0.63 37.76 -1.54
C GLU A 177 -1.05 37.80 -3.01
N HIS A 178 -0.93 36.70 -3.74
CA HIS A 178 -1.42 36.57 -5.12
C HIS A 178 -2.89 36.96 -5.25
N ASN A 179 -3.74 36.48 -4.34
CA ASN A 179 -5.16 36.78 -4.32
C ASN A 179 -5.47 38.27 -4.06
N LYS A 180 -4.58 39.00 -3.37
CA LYS A 180 -4.74 40.42 -3.05
C LYS A 180 -4.22 41.34 -4.14
N THR A 181 -3.11 40.98 -4.78
CA THR A 181 -2.33 41.89 -5.63
C THR A 181 -2.59 41.70 -7.13
N ILE A 182 -2.99 40.50 -7.57
CA ILE A 182 -3.04 40.15 -9.00
C ILE A 182 -4.48 39.83 -9.44
N PRO A 183 -5.03 40.53 -10.47
CA PRO A 183 -6.21 40.05 -11.17
C PRO A 183 -5.81 38.85 -12.05
N CYS A 184 -5.90 37.64 -11.49
CA CYS A 184 -5.57 36.41 -12.23
C CYS A 184 -6.74 35.91 -13.08
N LEU A 185 -6.47 35.29 -14.24
CA LEU A 185 -7.50 34.80 -15.13
C LEU A 185 -8.18 33.55 -14.54
N ALA A 186 -9.51 33.54 -14.53
CA ALA A 186 -10.26 32.39 -14.05
C ALA A 186 -10.08 31.20 -15.01
N GLN A 187 -9.70 30.05 -14.48
CA GLN A 187 -9.65 28.79 -15.20
C GLN A 187 -10.84 27.91 -14.80
N ASN A 188 -11.46 27.24 -15.78
CA ASN A 188 -12.54 26.28 -15.55
C ASN A 188 -12.01 24.88 -15.18
N PHE A 189 -10.77 24.76 -14.70
CA PHE A 189 -10.19 23.50 -14.29
C PHE A 189 -10.44 23.26 -12.80
N ARG A 190 -10.77 22.02 -12.41
CA ARG A 190 -10.89 21.64 -11.00
C ARG A 190 -9.78 20.69 -10.64
N HIS A 191 -8.96 21.08 -9.67
CA HIS A 191 -8.00 20.18 -9.06
C HIS A 191 -8.72 19.02 -8.39
N GLU A 192 -8.39 17.80 -8.80
CA GLU A 192 -8.96 16.59 -8.22
C GLU A 192 -8.02 16.03 -7.16
N GLY A 193 -8.54 15.86 -5.94
CA GLY A 193 -7.77 15.39 -4.80
C GLY A 193 -8.42 15.77 -3.48
N VAL A 194 -7.68 15.56 -2.40
CA VAL A 194 -8.07 15.86 -1.03
C VAL A 194 -7.73 17.30 -0.71
N THR A 195 -8.76 18.12 -0.52
CA THR A 195 -8.60 19.51 -0.07
C THR A 195 -8.07 19.57 1.37
N ARG A 196 -7.52 20.73 1.77
CA ARG A 196 -7.06 20.94 3.16
C ARG A 196 -8.19 20.74 4.18
N ALA A 197 -9.40 21.20 3.86
CA ALA A 197 -10.58 21.04 4.70
C ALA A 197 -10.95 19.55 4.87
N GLN A 198 -11.01 18.80 3.77
CA GLN A 198 -11.26 17.35 3.82
C GLN A 198 -10.16 16.61 4.58
N LYS A 199 -8.89 17.00 4.40
CA LYS A 199 -7.77 16.42 5.16
C LYS A 199 -7.94 16.64 6.66
N ALA A 200 -8.40 17.81 7.09
CA ALA A 200 -8.69 18.09 8.50
C ALA A 200 -9.80 17.17 9.03
N GLN A 201 -10.91 17.03 8.29
CA GLN A 201 -12.00 16.11 8.64
C GLN A 201 -11.53 14.65 8.72
N LEU A 202 -10.70 14.22 7.76
CA LEU A 202 -10.11 12.87 7.77
C LEU A 202 -9.14 12.66 8.94
N SER A 203 -8.53 13.72 9.47
CA SER A 203 -7.62 13.60 10.62
C SER A 203 -8.34 13.36 11.95
N GLU A 204 -9.63 13.68 12.02
CA GLU A 204 -10.46 13.48 13.20
C GLU A 204 -10.62 11.99 13.52
N ARG A 205 -10.75 11.67 14.81
CA ARG A 205 -10.99 10.30 15.26
C ARG A 205 -12.43 9.93 14.92
N VAL A 206 -12.59 8.94 14.06
CA VAL A 206 -13.89 8.30 13.83
C VAL A 206 -14.25 7.51 15.09
N SER A 207 -15.53 7.49 15.45
CA SER A 207 -15.99 6.81 16.66
C SER A 207 -15.61 5.33 16.63
N SER A 208 -15.12 4.82 17.76
CA SER A 208 -14.73 3.41 17.89
C SER A 208 -15.95 2.46 17.91
N THR A 209 -17.16 3.01 17.91
CA THR A 209 -18.42 2.28 17.91
C THR A 209 -18.85 1.86 16.49
N MET A 210 -18.24 2.41 15.44
CA MET A 210 -18.52 2.07 14.04
C MET A 210 -17.69 0.88 13.57
N THR A 211 -18.27 0.07 12.67
CA THR A 211 -17.54 -1.02 12.01
C THR A 211 -16.41 -0.47 11.14
N VAL A 212 -15.45 -1.30 10.76
CA VAL A 212 -14.30 -0.84 9.96
C VAL A 212 -14.72 -0.50 8.52
N GLU A 213 -15.78 -1.14 8.04
CA GLU A 213 -16.45 -0.86 6.79
C GLU A 213 -17.13 0.51 6.83
N ASP A 214 -17.93 0.79 7.86
CA ASP A 214 -18.62 2.09 8.02
C ASP A 214 -17.62 3.24 8.17
N GLN A 215 -16.49 3.00 8.85
CA GLN A 215 -15.40 3.97 8.91
C GLN A 215 -14.79 4.27 7.54
N TRP A 216 -14.71 3.27 6.66
CA TRP A 216 -14.25 3.46 5.28
C TRP A 216 -15.28 4.22 4.44
N PHE A 217 -16.58 3.93 4.60
CA PHE A 217 -17.65 4.69 3.94
C PHE A 217 -17.67 6.14 4.41
N THR A 218 -17.48 6.40 5.70
CA THR A 218 -17.35 7.77 6.23
C THR A 218 -16.20 8.53 5.54
N ILE A 219 -15.07 7.87 5.29
CA ILE A 219 -13.96 8.47 4.52
C ILE A 219 -14.41 8.77 3.09
N PHE A 220 -15.12 7.85 2.46
CA PHE A 220 -15.62 8.01 1.09
C PHE A 220 -16.56 9.22 0.98
N ASP A 221 -17.49 9.37 1.92
CA ASP A 221 -18.46 10.47 1.96
C ASP A 221 -17.79 11.83 2.17
N ILE A 222 -16.75 11.90 3.02
CA ILE A 222 -15.95 13.13 3.21
C ILE A 222 -15.25 13.52 1.90
N LEU A 223 -14.74 12.54 1.15
CA LEU A 223 -13.98 12.80 -0.08
C LEU A 223 -14.87 13.16 -1.27
N PHE A 224 -16.05 12.56 -1.35
CA PHE A 224 -16.96 12.69 -2.48
C PHE A 224 -18.37 13.05 -1.99
N PRO A 225 -18.57 14.25 -1.43
CA PRO A 225 -19.91 14.73 -1.08
C PRO A 225 -20.72 14.93 -2.36
N GLY A 226 -21.78 14.14 -2.55
CA GLY A 226 -22.62 14.17 -3.76
C GLY A 226 -23.74 13.16 -3.71
#